data_AF-A0A7G1IMY9-F1
#
_entry.id   AF-A0A7G1IMY9-F1
#
_cell.length_a   1.000
_cell.length_b   1.000
_cell.length_c   1.000
_cell.angle_alpha   90.00
_cell.angle_beta   90.00
_cell.angle_gamma   90.00
#
_symmetry.space_group_name_H-M   'P 1'
#
loop_
_entity.id
_entity.type
_entity.pdbx_description
1 polymer ?
#
loop_
_entity_poly.entity_id
_entity_poly.type
_entity_poly.pdbx_seq_one_letter_code
_entity_poly.pdbx_strand_id
1 'polypeptide(L)'
;MFGDIPLNATITPANIDAFTIPTIPFSGLNDHLGGKVEGTVGPISISAISFSIASPAVDLRFGSSDGSPVVDIGGNGSVGPIYLPLIDIPASPGYFNSTVLPSSGLFNAGTGSSSGFFNVGTNNSGWQNMSFGSLGNSGIKNWGSALSGLANLGNTMSGWLNTSSLDLSSPANVSGFQNVGTDLAGLFRDGTSTVFNVGLANHGIMNFGSANIGNDNIGNGNVGSFNFGSGNIGDHNIGSGNLGGANVGSGNLGSGNIGFGNVGSSLTAGLNNIGMGNTGSHNFGWGNTGDGNIGFGNSGNGNIGFGLTGDNQRGFGSLNSGSGNIGLFNSGTNNIGIGNSGTGNWGIGNSGSYNTGIGNTGSTNTGWFNSGIANTGIANSGNYDTGFYNAGETNTGSFNSADHNSGGFNSGRYNTGYFNGGDYNTGIGNTGDVNTGAFNSGNYNNGFLWRGDYQGLVQLSYKVTIPEFPYHGDVHGLVELPIQGTINEMTQDAFTISKSGLKSFCINGPA
;
A
#
# COMPACT_ATOMS: atom_id res chain seq x y z
N MET A 1 43.23 -142.08 -4.10
CA MET A 1 43.98 -141.82 -2.85
C MET A 1 43.82 -140.34 -2.57
N PHE A 2 43.34 -139.96 -1.39
CA PHE A 2 43.19 -138.54 -1.04
C PHE A 2 44.57 -137.88 -0.94
N GLY A 3 44.60 -136.57 -1.19
CA GLY A 3 45.80 -135.75 -1.16
C GLY A 3 45.42 -134.27 -1.14
N ASP A 4 44.60 -133.87 -0.17
CA ASP A 4 44.32 -132.47 0.08
C ASP A 4 45.62 -131.77 0.47
N ILE A 5 46.07 -130.84 -0.37
CA ILE A 5 47.21 -129.96 -0.09
C ILE A 5 46.63 -128.67 0.53
N PRO A 6 46.74 -128.46 1.86
CA PRO A 6 46.30 -127.20 2.46
C PRO A 6 47.22 -126.06 2.00
N LEU A 7 46.66 -125.11 1.26
CA LEU A 7 47.37 -123.93 0.77
C LEU A 7 47.02 -122.74 1.66
N ASN A 8 47.78 -122.57 2.76
CA ASN A 8 47.61 -121.45 3.68
C ASN A 8 48.09 -120.14 3.04
N ALA A 9 47.16 -119.34 2.52
CA ALA A 9 47.40 -117.95 2.14
C ALA A 9 47.01 -117.01 3.28
N THR A 10 47.99 -116.55 4.06
CA THR A 10 47.79 -115.55 5.10
C THR A 10 47.81 -114.15 4.51
N ILE A 11 46.67 -113.45 4.51
CA ILE A 11 46.63 -112.01 4.23
C ILE A 11 46.94 -111.28 5.54
N THR A 12 48.05 -110.54 5.58
CA THR A 12 48.41 -109.69 6.73
C THR A 12 47.52 -108.44 6.77
N PRO A 13 47.09 -107.98 7.96
CA PRO A 13 46.41 -106.70 8.10
C PRO A 13 47.26 -105.54 7.57
N ALA A 14 46.66 -104.68 6.76
CA ALA A 14 47.27 -103.40 6.40
C ALA A 14 47.09 -102.43 7.57
N ASN A 15 48.17 -102.09 8.26
CA ASN A 15 48.20 -100.98 9.20
C ASN A 15 48.67 -99.71 8.49
N ILE A 16 48.00 -98.60 8.76
CA ILE A 16 48.62 -97.29 8.61
C ILE A 16 49.22 -96.98 9.99
N ASP A 17 50.55 -97.03 10.07
CA ASP A 17 51.27 -96.76 11.32
C ASP A 17 50.94 -95.36 11.85
N ALA A 18 50.97 -95.22 13.18
CA ALA A 18 50.80 -93.92 13.81
C ALA A 18 51.93 -93.00 13.34
N PHE A 19 51.58 -91.92 12.65
CA PHE A 19 52.54 -90.89 12.29
C PHE A 19 52.18 -89.58 12.97
N THR A 20 53.22 -88.93 13.48
CA THR A 20 53.12 -87.62 14.10
C THR A 20 53.60 -86.60 13.10
N ILE A 21 52.76 -85.64 12.72
CA ILE A 21 53.23 -84.47 11.98
C ILE A 21 54.09 -83.67 12.98
N PRO A 22 55.40 -83.46 12.69
CA PRO A 22 56.28 -82.76 13.61
C PRO A 22 55.75 -81.35 13.88
N THR A 23 56.04 -80.84 15.08
CA THR A 23 55.73 -79.46 15.43
C THR A 23 56.29 -78.49 14.37
N ILE A 24 55.40 -77.75 13.71
CA ILE A 24 55.78 -76.73 12.73
C ILE A 24 55.88 -75.40 13.48
N PRO A 25 57.10 -74.84 13.65
CA PRO A 25 57.24 -73.49 14.19
C PRO A 25 56.84 -72.47 13.11
N PHE A 26 56.10 -71.45 13.52
CA PHE A 26 55.90 -70.25 12.71
C PHE A 26 56.45 -69.03 13.46
N SER A 27 57.12 -68.16 12.72
CA SER A 27 57.59 -66.87 13.19
C SER A 27 57.44 -65.85 12.07
N GLY A 28 57.30 -64.57 12.43
CA GLY A 28 57.11 -63.48 11.45
C GLY A 28 55.69 -62.96 11.31
N LEU A 29 54.73 -63.42 12.12
CA LEU A 29 53.50 -62.66 12.36
C LEU A 29 53.88 -61.43 13.19
N ASN A 30 53.81 -60.26 12.55
CA ASN A 30 54.09 -58.97 13.18
C ASN A 30 52.86 -58.50 13.96
N ASP A 31 52.97 -58.39 15.28
CA ASP A 31 51.90 -57.83 16.14
C ASP A 31 51.71 -56.31 15.94
N HIS A 32 52.64 -55.64 15.24
CA HIS A 32 52.72 -54.20 15.06
C HIS A 32 52.86 -53.38 16.36
N LEU A 33 53.15 -54.04 17.49
CA LEU A 33 53.58 -53.44 18.75
C LEU A 33 55.07 -53.69 19.07
N GLY A 34 55.79 -54.40 18.20
CA GLY A 34 57.24 -54.62 18.28
C GLY A 34 57.63 -55.99 18.83
N GLY A 35 56.67 -56.89 19.06
CA GLY A 35 56.90 -58.28 19.36
C GLY A 35 56.90 -59.14 18.10
N LYS A 36 57.75 -60.16 18.07
CA LYS A 36 57.52 -61.32 17.19
C LYS A 36 56.55 -62.25 17.88
N VAL A 37 55.42 -62.53 17.25
CA VAL A 37 54.60 -63.69 17.65
C VAL A 37 55.29 -64.92 17.09
N GLU A 38 55.90 -65.70 17.98
CA GLU A 38 56.50 -67.00 17.68
C GLU A 38 55.64 -68.07 18.34
N GLY A 39 55.23 -69.06 17.56
CA GLY A 39 54.31 -70.10 17.99
C GLY A 39 54.54 -71.41 17.25
N THR A 40 53.87 -72.45 17.72
CA THR A 40 54.01 -73.79 17.17
C THR A 40 52.66 -74.44 16.96
N VAL A 41 52.47 -75.07 15.80
CA VAL A 41 51.31 -75.95 15.55
C VAL A 41 51.79 -77.40 15.57
N GLY A 42 51.17 -78.21 16.42
CA GLY A 42 51.53 -79.61 16.65
C GLY A 42 52.46 -79.84 17.86
N PRO A 43 52.79 -81.10 18.17
CA PRO A 43 52.65 -82.28 17.31
C PRO A 43 51.19 -82.71 17.13
N ILE A 44 50.79 -82.99 15.88
CA ILE A 44 49.51 -83.63 15.60
C ILE A 44 49.79 -85.12 15.44
N SER A 45 49.43 -85.89 16.46
CA SER A 45 49.57 -87.35 16.47
C SER A 45 48.31 -87.99 15.89
N ILE A 46 48.42 -88.62 14.72
CA ILE A 46 47.37 -89.49 14.20
C ILE A 46 47.65 -90.90 14.72
N SER A 47 46.76 -91.41 15.59
CA SER A 47 46.84 -92.77 16.10
C SER A 47 46.79 -93.80 14.96
N ALA A 48 47.48 -94.93 15.13
CA ALA A 48 47.53 -95.99 14.13
C ALA A 48 46.11 -96.45 13.78
N ILE A 49 45.78 -96.42 12.49
CA ILE A 49 44.49 -96.89 11.98
C ILE A 49 44.70 -98.35 11.56
N SER A 50 44.32 -99.26 12.44
CA SER A 50 44.38 -100.71 12.21
C SER A 50 43.05 -101.22 11.64
N PHE A 51 43.11 -101.75 10.42
CA PHE A 51 41.96 -102.41 9.80
C PHE A 51 41.87 -103.86 10.28
N SER A 52 41.12 -104.08 11.35
CA SER A 52 40.84 -105.41 11.90
C SER A 52 39.72 -106.12 11.10
N ILE A 53 40.09 -107.08 10.26
CA ILE A 53 39.14 -108.07 9.72
C ILE A 53 39.04 -109.21 10.74
N ALA A 54 37.94 -109.22 11.50
CA ALA A 54 37.65 -110.27 12.47
C ALA A 54 36.99 -111.49 11.80
N SER A 55 37.64 -112.66 11.91
CA SER A 55 37.21 -113.99 11.43
C SER A 55 37.06 -114.17 9.91
N PRO A 56 37.88 -115.03 9.26
CA PRO A 56 37.63 -115.48 7.90
C PRO A 56 36.58 -116.60 7.89
N ALA A 57 35.30 -116.23 7.80
CA ALA A 57 34.23 -117.17 7.44
C ALA A 57 34.17 -117.34 5.92
N VAL A 58 35.17 -118.01 5.34
CA VAL A 58 35.15 -118.45 3.94
C VAL A 58 34.33 -119.74 3.86
N ASP A 59 33.00 -119.64 3.98
CA ASP A 59 32.11 -120.78 3.73
C ASP A 59 32.03 -121.06 2.24
N LEU A 60 32.14 -122.34 1.89
CA LEU A 60 32.69 -122.67 0.58
C LEU A 60 32.27 -123.99 -0.06
N ARG A 61 31.02 -124.04 -0.55
CA ARG A 61 30.59 -125.01 -1.59
C ARG A 61 29.42 -124.53 -2.43
N PHE A 62 29.46 -124.76 -3.74
CA PHE A 62 28.41 -125.34 -4.61
C PHE A 62 29.05 -125.93 -5.88
N GLY A 63 28.64 -127.12 -6.33
CA GLY A 63 29.20 -127.71 -7.55
C GLY A 63 28.16 -128.43 -8.39
N SER A 64 28.53 -128.84 -9.61
CA SER A 64 27.72 -129.78 -10.38
C SER A 64 28.51 -130.60 -11.40
N SER A 65 28.14 -131.88 -11.51
CA SER A 65 28.52 -132.89 -12.51
C SER A 65 29.93 -133.48 -12.53
N ASP A 66 30.97 -132.86 -11.96
CA ASP A 66 32.34 -133.42 -11.95
C ASP A 66 32.95 -133.68 -10.55
N GLY A 67 32.76 -132.77 -9.59
CA GLY A 67 33.35 -132.94 -8.24
C GLY A 67 33.16 -131.81 -7.21
N SER A 68 32.81 -130.57 -7.60
CA SER A 68 32.63 -129.37 -6.71
C SER A 68 33.94 -128.76 -6.11
N PRO A 69 34.00 -127.56 -5.45
CA PRO A 69 33.28 -126.24 -5.63
C PRO A 69 34.01 -124.87 -5.26
N VAL A 70 33.61 -123.71 -5.87
CA VAL A 70 33.53 -122.24 -5.40
C VAL A 70 34.84 -121.53 -4.84
N VAL A 71 35.15 -120.19 -4.90
CA VAL A 71 34.74 -118.93 -4.14
C VAL A 71 35.12 -117.62 -4.86
N ASP A 72 34.55 -116.48 -4.40
CA ASP A 72 34.98 -115.09 -4.67
C ASP A 72 35.02 -114.25 -3.37
N ILE A 73 36.00 -113.34 -3.22
CA ILE A 73 36.14 -112.30 -2.17
C ILE A 73 36.98 -111.12 -2.73
N GLY A 74 36.55 -109.86 -2.56
CA GLY A 74 37.27 -108.69 -3.10
C GLY A 74 37.21 -107.40 -2.28
N GLY A 75 37.65 -106.28 -2.88
CA GLY A 75 37.38 -104.90 -2.46
C GLY A 75 38.52 -104.08 -1.84
N ASN A 76 38.62 -102.79 -2.22
CA ASN A 76 38.77 -101.63 -1.31
C ASN A 76 38.75 -100.28 -2.06
N GLY A 77 38.19 -99.24 -1.43
CA GLY A 77 37.92 -97.92 -2.03
C GLY A 77 38.75 -96.76 -1.48
N SER A 78 38.44 -95.53 -1.92
CA SER A 78 39.18 -94.29 -1.59
C SER A 78 38.33 -93.25 -0.85
N VAL A 79 39.00 -92.41 -0.04
CA VAL A 79 38.37 -91.32 0.74
C VAL A 79 38.72 -89.96 0.14
N GLY A 80 37.71 -89.09 0.00
CA GLY A 80 37.84 -87.72 -0.53
C GLY A 80 38.40 -86.69 0.47
N PRO A 81 38.58 -85.43 0.03
CA PRO A 81 39.40 -84.46 0.75
C PRO A 81 38.81 -83.97 2.08
N ILE A 82 39.67 -83.86 3.09
CA ILE A 82 39.39 -83.30 4.42
C ILE A 82 39.91 -81.86 4.45
N TYR A 83 39.06 -80.90 4.82
CA TYR A 83 39.46 -79.52 5.07
C TYR A 83 39.75 -79.32 6.57
N LEU A 84 40.96 -78.84 6.89
CA LEU A 84 41.40 -78.52 8.25
C LEU A 84 41.61 -76.99 8.37
N PRO A 85 40.77 -76.26 9.12
CA PRO A 85 41.06 -74.87 9.47
C PRO A 85 42.22 -74.85 10.48
N LEU A 86 43.40 -74.38 10.03
CA LEU A 86 44.63 -74.40 10.84
C LEU A 86 44.73 -73.27 11.87
N ILE A 87 44.03 -72.16 11.66
CA ILE A 87 43.96 -71.02 12.58
C ILE A 87 42.54 -70.43 12.52
N ASP A 88 41.89 -70.33 13.67
CA ASP A 88 40.67 -69.55 13.89
C ASP A 88 40.94 -68.61 15.08
N ILE A 89 40.88 -67.29 14.83
CA ILE A 89 41.06 -66.26 15.86
C ILE A 89 39.69 -65.62 16.09
N PRO A 90 39.05 -65.85 17.24
CA PRO A 90 37.72 -65.32 17.49
C PRO A 90 37.74 -63.80 17.53
N ALA A 91 36.79 -63.16 16.84
CA ALA A 91 36.69 -61.71 16.80
C ALA A 91 36.38 -61.16 18.20
N SER A 92 37.22 -60.24 18.67
CA SER A 92 37.17 -59.65 20.02
C SER A 92 37.31 -58.13 19.97
N PRO A 93 37.03 -57.41 21.08
CA PRO A 93 37.33 -55.98 21.20
C PRO A 93 38.83 -55.68 21.05
N GLY A 94 39.16 -54.65 20.29
CA GLY A 94 40.54 -54.17 20.13
C GLY A 94 41.14 -53.54 21.38
N TYR A 95 42.44 -53.21 21.32
CA TYR A 95 43.19 -52.67 22.47
C TYR A 95 42.56 -51.41 23.08
N PHE A 96 42.46 -51.40 24.41
CA PHE A 96 41.83 -50.34 25.21
C PHE A 96 40.34 -50.08 24.90
N ASN A 97 39.66 -50.97 24.18
CA ASN A 97 38.20 -50.92 24.02
C ASN A 97 37.50 -51.79 25.08
N SER A 98 36.37 -51.32 25.58
CA SER A 98 35.45 -52.03 26.50
C SER A 98 34.09 -52.26 25.83
N THR A 99 34.11 -52.68 24.56
CA THR A 99 32.91 -53.06 23.81
C THR A 99 32.54 -54.52 24.04
N VAL A 100 31.27 -54.89 23.85
CA VAL A 100 30.80 -56.29 23.92
C VAL A 100 30.97 -57.03 22.59
N LEU A 101 30.84 -56.33 21.46
CA LEU A 101 31.11 -56.88 20.13
C LEU A 101 32.50 -56.45 19.62
N PRO A 102 33.03 -57.08 18.55
CA PRO A 102 34.33 -56.72 17.98
C PRO A 102 34.46 -55.23 17.65
N SER A 103 35.62 -54.66 17.92
CA SER A 103 35.89 -53.23 17.76
C SER A 103 37.33 -52.93 17.39
N SER A 104 37.56 -51.79 16.75
CA SER A 104 38.87 -51.32 16.28
C SER A 104 39.16 -49.88 16.67
N GLY A 105 40.44 -49.49 16.68
CA GLY A 105 40.88 -48.23 17.29
C GLY A 105 40.90 -48.32 18.83
N LEU A 106 40.83 -47.20 19.54
CA LEU A 106 41.15 -47.08 20.96
C LEU A 106 40.03 -46.42 21.80
N PHE A 107 39.89 -46.83 23.06
CA PHE A 107 39.01 -46.21 24.06
C PHE A 107 37.51 -46.18 23.70
N ASN A 108 37.04 -47.11 22.87
CA ASN A 108 35.62 -47.28 22.58
C ASN A 108 34.94 -48.16 23.65
N ALA A 109 33.68 -47.87 24.01
CA ALA A 109 32.96 -48.57 25.07
C ALA A 109 31.49 -48.84 24.70
N GLY A 110 30.89 -49.91 25.24
CA GLY A 110 29.44 -50.15 25.14
C GLY A 110 29.04 -51.49 24.53
N THR A 111 27.74 -51.68 24.27
CA THR A 111 27.17 -53.00 23.99
C THR A 111 27.20 -53.44 22.51
N GLY A 112 27.59 -52.57 21.58
CA GLY A 112 27.69 -52.91 20.14
C GLY A 112 29.13 -52.93 19.62
N SER A 113 29.28 -53.02 18.30
CA SER A 113 30.59 -52.89 17.65
C SER A 113 31.01 -51.41 17.61
N SER A 114 32.32 -51.14 17.46
CA SER A 114 32.78 -49.77 17.32
C SER A 114 34.09 -49.66 16.54
N SER A 115 34.31 -48.58 15.81
CA SER A 115 35.61 -48.27 15.19
C SER A 115 36.06 -46.83 15.44
N GLY A 116 37.36 -46.61 15.62
CA GLY A 116 37.95 -45.28 15.81
C GLY A 116 38.24 -44.98 17.29
N PHE A 117 37.89 -43.78 17.76
CA PHE A 117 38.38 -43.25 19.05
C PHE A 117 37.27 -42.71 19.95
N PHE A 118 37.27 -43.11 21.23
CA PHE A 118 36.39 -42.57 22.27
C PHE A 118 34.87 -42.64 21.99
N ASN A 119 34.40 -43.60 21.20
CA ASN A 119 32.96 -43.76 20.96
C ASN A 119 32.29 -44.55 22.09
N VAL A 120 31.03 -44.24 22.42
CA VAL A 120 30.26 -44.87 23.50
C VAL A 120 28.89 -45.35 22.99
N GLY A 121 28.50 -46.59 23.31
CA GLY A 121 27.18 -47.14 22.95
C GLY A 121 27.28 -48.31 21.97
N THR A 122 26.38 -48.34 20.96
CA THR A 122 26.36 -49.40 19.95
C THR A 122 26.76 -48.90 18.56
N ASN A 123 27.36 -49.80 17.77
CA ASN A 123 27.51 -49.73 16.32
C ASN A 123 28.09 -48.39 15.81
N ASN A 124 29.07 -47.84 16.53
CA ASN A 124 29.64 -46.52 16.27
C ASN A 124 30.86 -46.55 15.34
N SER A 125 31.12 -45.46 14.63
CA SER A 125 32.37 -45.30 13.87
C SER A 125 32.86 -43.86 13.85
N GLY A 126 34.17 -43.65 14.04
CA GLY A 126 34.82 -42.34 13.99
C GLY A 126 35.27 -41.83 15.38
N TRP A 127 34.94 -40.61 15.76
CA TRP A 127 35.47 -39.94 16.96
C TRP A 127 34.38 -39.39 17.88
N GLN A 128 34.39 -39.80 19.16
CA GLN A 128 33.52 -39.24 20.22
C GLN A 128 32.01 -39.33 19.95
N ASN A 129 31.53 -40.31 19.18
CA ASN A 129 30.09 -40.51 18.99
C ASN A 129 29.48 -41.24 20.19
N MET A 130 28.28 -40.84 20.62
CA MET A 130 27.51 -41.47 21.69
C MET A 130 26.16 -41.97 21.17
N SER A 131 25.93 -43.28 21.24
CA SER A 131 24.70 -43.91 20.72
C SER A 131 23.74 -44.39 21.81
N PHE A 132 22.45 -44.09 21.60
CA PHE A 132 21.34 -44.38 22.53
C PHE A 132 20.33 -45.37 21.94
N GLY A 133 20.62 -45.96 20.77
CA GLY A 133 19.80 -46.95 20.09
C GLY A 133 20.63 -48.11 19.55
N SER A 134 20.02 -48.94 18.70
CA SER A 134 20.66 -50.12 18.08
C SER A 134 21.30 -49.83 16.71
N LEU A 135 20.96 -48.70 16.07
CA LEU A 135 21.41 -48.38 14.70
C LEU A 135 22.82 -47.76 14.66
N GLY A 136 23.32 -47.24 15.78
CA GLY A 136 24.64 -46.63 15.88
C GLY A 136 24.78 -45.28 15.17
N ASN A 137 25.98 -44.68 15.26
CA ASN A 137 26.31 -43.37 14.69
C ASN A 137 27.67 -43.39 13.96
N SER A 138 27.88 -42.50 12.99
CA SER A 138 29.13 -42.38 12.22
C SER A 138 29.66 -40.95 12.11
N GLY A 139 30.97 -40.77 12.18
CA GLY A 139 31.63 -39.46 12.02
C GLY A 139 32.18 -38.91 13.33
N ILE A 140 31.85 -37.68 13.69
CA ILE A 140 32.45 -36.95 14.83
C ILE A 140 31.36 -36.42 15.76
N LYS A 141 31.45 -36.68 17.07
CA LYS A 141 30.62 -36.07 18.13
C LYS A 141 29.09 -36.19 17.98
N ASN A 142 28.58 -37.19 17.26
CA ASN A 142 27.14 -37.38 17.11
C ASN A 142 26.52 -38.02 18.37
N TRP A 143 25.41 -37.47 18.86
CA TRP A 143 24.73 -37.87 20.09
C TRP A 143 23.28 -38.30 19.80
N GLY A 144 22.99 -39.61 19.85
CA GLY A 144 21.65 -40.14 19.58
C GLY A 144 21.64 -41.46 18.80
N SER A 145 20.82 -41.62 17.76
CA SER A 145 20.74 -42.88 16.99
C SER A 145 20.54 -42.67 15.50
N ALA A 146 21.16 -43.51 14.66
CA ALA A 146 21.13 -43.36 13.19
C ALA A 146 21.62 -41.97 12.74
N LEU A 147 22.74 -41.52 13.31
CA LEU A 147 23.35 -40.23 12.99
C LEU A 147 24.61 -40.39 12.13
N SER A 148 24.83 -39.44 11.21
CA SER A 148 26.05 -39.40 10.39
C SER A 148 26.59 -37.97 10.20
N GLY A 149 27.91 -37.81 10.23
CA GLY A 149 28.58 -36.53 9.99
C GLY A 149 29.17 -35.91 11.27
N LEU A 150 28.91 -34.63 11.54
CA LEU A 150 29.61 -33.85 12.58
C LEU A 150 28.65 -33.22 13.59
N ALA A 151 28.77 -33.58 14.87
CA ALA A 151 28.13 -32.94 16.01
C ALA A 151 26.60 -32.78 15.89
N ASN A 152 25.91 -33.82 15.43
CA ASN A 152 24.44 -33.84 15.40
C ASN A 152 23.84 -34.40 16.71
N LEU A 153 22.67 -33.91 17.12
CA LEU A 153 21.95 -34.31 18.35
C LEU A 153 20.50 -34.70 18.05
N GLY A 154 20.14 -35.99 18.11
CA GLY A 154 18.79 -36.45 17.75
C GLY A 154 18.72 -37.88 17.20
N ASN A 155 17.83 -38.12 16.24
CA ASN A 155 17.65 -39.45 15.65
C ASN A 155 17.35 -39.38 14.15
N THR A 156 17.94 -40.28 13.35
CA THR A 156 17.75 -40.34 11.88
C THR A 156 18.14 -39.02 11.22
N MET A 157 19.43 -38.67 11.30
CA MET A 157 19.94 -37.39 10.79
C MET A 157 21.32 -37.50 10.14
N SER A 158 21.62 -36.59 9.22
CA SER A 158 22.91 -36.54 8.54
C SER A 158 23.45 -35.11 8.35
N GLY A 159 24.75 -34.97 8.17
CA GLY A 159 25.40 -33.68 7.95
C GLY A 159 26.01 -33.12 9.23
N TRP A 160 26.04 -31.80 9.40
CA TRP A 160 26.82 -31.11 10.42
C TRP A 160 25.94 -30.21 11.31
N LEU A 161 26.10 -30.29 12.64
CA LEU A 161 25.50 -29.41 13.65
C LEU A 161 23.97 -29.39 13.67
N ASN A 162 23.31 -30.47 13.23
CA ASN A 162 21.84 -30.54 13.22
C ASN A 162 21.29 -31.01 14.59
N THR A 163 20.18 -30.41 15.02
CA THR A 163 19.52 -30.72 16.30
C THR A 163 18.06 -31.10 16.07
N SER A 164 17.64 -32.23 16.64
CA SER A 164 16.23 -32.64 16.66
C SER A 164 15.44 -31.85 17.70
N SER A 165 14.17 -31.54 17.40
CA SER A 165 13.19 -31.07 18.39
C SER A 165 12.37 -32.22 19.03
N LEU A 166 12.69 -33.48 18.71
CA LEU A 166 12.09 -34.69 19.28
C LEU A 166 13.07 -35.41 20.23
N ASP A 167 12.52 -36.31 21.04
CA ASP A 167 13.28 -37.24 21.88
C ASP A 167 14.25 -38.11 21.04
N LEU A 168 15.37 -38.53 21.65
CA LEU A 168 16.43 -39.33 21.00
C LEU A 168 15.96 -40.70 20.44
N SER A 169 14.77 -41.16 20.82
CA SER A 169 14.14 -42.38 20.29
C SER A 169 13.34 -42.16 18.99
N SER A 170 12.95 -40.93 18.68
CA SER A 170 11.96 -40.61 17.65
C SER A 170 12.65 -40.06 16.38
N PRO A 171 12.52 -40.72 15.20
CA PRO A 171 13.14 -40.26 13.96
C PRO A 171 12.78 -38.81 13.62
N ALA A 172 13.80 -37.99 13.39
CA ALA A 172 13.65 -36.56 13.09
C ALA A 172 13.84 -36.22 11.61
N ASN A 173 14.41 -37.12 10.81
CA ASN A 173 14.59 -36.96 9.36
C ASN A 173 15.29 -35.64 8.95
N VAL A 174 16.38 -35.27 9.64
CA VAL A 174 17.08 -33.99 9.40
C VAL A 174 18.37 -34.19 8.60
N SER A 175 18.64 -33.37 7.59
CA SER A 175 19.88 -33.43 6.81
C SER A 175 20.46 -32.06 6.44
N GLY A 176 21.79 -31.91 6.52
CA GLY A 176 22.52 -30.74 6.02
C GLY A 176 23.31 -30.00 7.09
N PHE A 177 23.21 -28.67 7.19
CA PHE A 177 24.07 -27.85 8.07
C PHE A 177 23.25 -26.96 9.02
N GLN A 178 23.46 -27.08 10.33
CA GLN A 178 22.83 -26.25 11.37
C GLN A 178 21.28 -26.15 11.28
N ASN A 179 20.61 -27.26 10.98
CA ASN A 179 19.14 -27.30 11.03
C ASN A 179 18.63 -27.69 12.43
N VAL A 180 17.50 -27.10 12.86
CA VAL A 180 16.89 -27.36 14.17
C VAL A 180 15.39 -27.68 14.01
N GLY A 181 14.99 -28.93 14.22
CA GLY A 181 13.59 -29.35 14.07
C GLY A 181 13.40 -30.79 13.61
N THR A 182 12.41 -31.02 12.75
CA THR A 182 12.08 -32.32 12.13
C THR A 182 11.73 -32.15 10.65
N ASP A 183 12.00 -33.19 9.86
CA ASP A 183 11.71 -33.27 8.42
C ASP A 183 12.34 -32.11 7.61
N LEU A 184 13.57 -31.74 7.99
CA LEU A 184 14.34 -30.62 7.43
C LEU A 184 15.50 -31.10 6.57
N ALA A 185 15.65 -30.53 5.37
CA ALA A 185 16.83 -30.71 4.52
C ALA A 185 17.37 -29.34 4.06
N GLY A 186 18.66 -29.08 4.24
CA GLY A 186 19.30 -27.85 3.75
C GLY A 186 20.29 -27.21 4.74
N LEU A 187 20.38 -25.87 4.70
CA LEU A 187 21.28 -25.08 5.54
C LEU A 187 20.47 -24.12 6.42
N PHE A 188 20.82 -24.01 7.69
CA PHE A 188 20.24 -23.07 8.65
C PHE A 188 18.71 -23.09 8.70
N ARG A 189 18.06 -24.25 8.68
CA ARG A 189 16.60 -24.35 8.73
C ARG A 189 16.05 -24.51 10.14
N ASP A 190 14.89 -23.93 10.40
CA ASP A 190 13.99 -24.38 11.45
C ASP A 190 12.70 -24.98 10.84
N GLY A 191 11.75 -25.35 11.70
CA GLY A 191 10.44 -25.90 11.30
C GLY A 191 9.54 -24.95 10.49
N THR A 192 9.96 -23.70 10.24
CA THR A 192 9.19 -22.67 9.52
C THR A 192 9.93 -22.10 8.31
N SER A 193 11.24 -21.83 8.41
CA SER A 193 12.01 -21.12 7.38
C SER A 193 13.53 -21.38 7.49
N THR A 194 14.35 -20.57 6.82
CA THR A 194 15.78 -20.44 7.12
C THR A 194 16.00 -19.38 8.19
N VAL A 195 16.76 -19.69 9.24
CA VAL A 195 17.16 -18.78 10.33
C VAL A 195 18.48 -18.04 10.03
N PHE A 196 18.97 -18.09 8.79
CA PHE A 196 20.23 -17.49 8.40
C PHE A 196 20.22 -15.97 8.60
N ASN A 197 21.19 -15.45 9.36
CA ASN A 197 21.44 -14.03 9.55
C ASN A 197 22.95 -13.78 9.55
N VAL A 198 23.38 -12.58 9.16
CA VAL A 198 24.79 -12.15 9.21
C VAL A 198 24.94 -11.01 10.20
N GLY A 199 25.54 -11.30 11.36
CA GLY A 199 25.78 -10.34 12.45
C GLY A 199 25.25 -10.83 13.79
N LEU A 200 25.17 -9.96 14.78
CA LEU A 200 24.87 -10.34 16.18
C LEU A 200 23.47 -9.87 16.61
N ALA A 201 22.84 -10.66 17.48
CA ALA A 201 21.57 -10.33 18.14
C ALA A 201 20.41 -9.99 17.19
N ASN A 202 20.37 -10.57 15.99
CA ASN A 202 19.20 -10.49 15.11
C ASN A 202 18.13 -11.49 15.57
N HIS A 203 16.87 -11.08 15.52
CA HIS A 203 15.69 -11.91 15.77
C HIS A 203 14.76 -11.86 14.54
N GLY A 204 14.74 -12.95 13.78
CA GLY A 204 14.08 -13.04 12.48
C GLY A 204 15.01 -13.70 11.46
N ILE A 205 14.80 -13.46 10.17
CA ILE A 205 15.52 -14.14 9.08
C ILE A 205 16.16 -13.17 8.08
N MET A 206 17.24 -13.60 7.44
CA MET A 206 17.92 -12.91 6.34
C MET A 206 18.38 -11.47 6.63
N ASN A 207 18.59 -11.13 7.91
CA ASN A 207 19.15 -9.83 8.28
C ASN A 207 20.67 -9.78 8.03
N PHE A 208 21.14 -8.68 7.45
CA PHE A 208 22.55 -8.35 7.24
C PHE A 208 22.93 -7.11 8.07
N GLY A 209 23.52 -7.33 9.24
CA GLY A 209 23.80 -6.33 10.27
C GLY A 209 23.46 -6.87 11.66
N SER A 210 23.32 -6.02 12.67
CA SER A 210 23.14 -6.45 14.06
C SER A 210 21.93 -5.80 14.75
N ALA A 211 21.40 -6.47 15.77
CA ALA A 211 20.30 -6.02 16.62
C ALA A 211 18.99 -5.72 15.88
N ASN A 212 18.72 -6.39 14.75
CA ASN A 212 17.44 -6.26 14.04
C ASN A 212 16.36 -7.18 14.62
N ILE A 213 15.13 -6.71 14.72
CA ILE A 213 13.93 -7.48 15.08
C ILE A 213 12.98 -7.43 13.89
N GLY A 214 12.87 -8.55 13.17
CA GLY A 214 12.15 -8.65 11.89
C GLY A 214 13.03 -9.30 10.82
N ASN A 215 12.59 -9.23 9.56
CA ASN A 215 13.19 -10.00 8.46
C ASN A 215 13.80 -9.10 7.37
N ASP A 216 14.74 -9.64 6.60
CA ASP A 216 15.22 -9.03 5.34
C ASP A 216 15.79 -7.60 5.49
N ASN A 217 16.31 -7.23 6.67
CA ASN A 217 16.91 -5.91 6.91
C ASN A 217 18.39 -5.89 6.52
N ILE A 218 18.84 -4.81 5.88
CA ILE A 218 20.25 -4.52 5.60
C ILE A 218 20.65 -3.27 6.39
N GLY A 219 21.36 -3.48 7.50
CA GLY A 219 21.75 -2.45 8.46
C GLY A 219 21.48 -2.89 9.91
N ASN A 220 21.51 -1.93 10.84
CA ASN A 220 21.52 -2.24 12.28
C ASN A 220 20.32 -1.66 13.04
N GLY A 221 19.85 -2.37 14.07
CA GLY A 221 18.90 -1.83 15.04
C GLY A 221 17.52 -1.51 14.48
N ASN A 222 17.08 -2.19 13.41
CA ASN A 222 15.73 -2.02 12.87
C ASN A 222 14.70 -2.86 13.64
N VAL A 223 13.49 -2.34 13.82
CA VAL A 223 12.32 -3.05 14.36
C VAL A 223 11.23 -3.04 13.28
N GLY A 224 11.12 -4.13 12.53
CA GLY A 224 10.37 -4.21 11.28
C GLY A 224 11.18 -4.99 10.23
N SER A 225 10.65 -5.09 9.01
CA SER A 225 11.21 -5.90 7.94
C SER A 225 11.48 -5.11 6.65
N PHE A 226 12.34 -5.65 5.78
CA PHE A 226 12.70 -5.04 4.48
C PHE A 226 13.30 -3.63 4.56
N ASN A 227 13.98 -3.28 5.67
CA ASN A 227 14.64 -1.98 5.79
C ASN A 227 16.07 -2.00 5.23
N PHE A 228 16.39 -1.08 4.32
CA PHE A 228 17.76 -0.78 3.88
C PHE A 228 18.26 0.46 4.62
N GLY A 229 18.95 0.28 5.73
CA GLY A 229 19.43 1.34 6.61
C GLY A 229 19.35 0.93 8.09
N SER A 230 19.49 1.88 9.01
CA SER A 230 19.62 1.58 10.44
C SER A 230 18.66 2.37 11.32
N GLY A 231 18.23 1.77 12.43
CA GLY A 231 17.41 2.43 13.45
C GLY A 231 15.98 2.75 12.98
N ASN A 232 15.43 2.03 12.01
CA ASN A 232 14.05 2.21 11.57
C ASN A 232 13.08 1.43 12.47
N ILE A 233 11.90 1.98 12.73
CA ILE A 233 10.78 1.30 13.37
C ILE A 233 9.61 1.29 12.37
N GLY A 234 9.31 0.12 11.81
CA GLY A 234 8.41 -0.06 10.67
C GLY A 234 9.11 -0.75 9.49
N ASP A 235 8.38 -0.95 8.40
CA ASP A 235 8.79 -1.82 7.30
C ASP A 235 9.11 -1.06 6.00
N HIS A 236 9.91 -1.66 5.11
CA HIS A 236 10.18 -1.19 3.75
C HIS A 236 10.85 0.20 3.65
N ASN A 237 11.62 0.63 4.65
CA ASN A 237 12.32 1.93 4.59
C ASN A 237 13.68 1.81 3.88
N ILE A 238 13.99 2.77 2.99
CA ILE A 238 15.32 2.95 2.39
C ILE A 238 15.94 4.21 2.98
N GLY A 239 16.78 4.06 4.00
CA GLY A 239 17.36 5.12 4.81
C GLY A 239 17.28 4.79 6.29
N SER A 240 17.57 5.75 7.17
CA SER A 240 17.81 5.50 8.59
C SER A 240 16.95 6.36 9.51
N GLY A 241 16.63 5.83 10.69
CA GLY A 241 15.93 6.59 11.75
C GLY A 241 14.49 6.97 11.42
N ASN A 242 13.80 6.21 10.55
CA ASN A 242 12.38 6.44 10.26
C ASN A 242 11.49 5.74 11.28
N LEU A 243 10.39 6.38 11.70
CA LEU A 243 9.32 5.77 12.48
C LEU A 243 8.05 5.74 11.63
N GLY A 244 7.76 4.58 11.04
CA GLY A 244 6.76 4.36 9.99
C GLY A 244 7.35 3.52 8.85
N GLY A 245 6.61 3.38 7.75
CA GLY A 245 6.97 2.44 6.68
C GLY A 245 6.98 3.02 5.27
N ALA A 246 7.63 2.31 4.34
CA ALA A 246 7.75 2.69 2.93
C ALA A 246 8.36 4.09 2.68
N ASN A 247 9.25 4.56 3.57
CA ASN A 247 9.94 5.83 3.38
C ASN A 247 11.24 5.66 2.56
N VAL A 248 11.56 6.63 1.70
CA VAL A 248 12.84 6.70 0.96
C VAL A 248 13.60 7.95 1.41
N GLY A 249 14.49 7.79 2.37
CA GLY A 249 15.26 8.82 3.04
C GLY A 249 15.28 8.58 4.55
N SER A 250 15.66 9.60 5.34
CA SER A 250 16.00 9.41 6.76
C SER A 250 15.27 10.38 7.70
N GLY A 251 15.01 9.94 8.92
CA GLY A 251 14.44 10.76 9.99
C GLY A 251 12.96 11.11 9.83
N ASN A 252 12.21 10.35 9.02
CA ASN A 252 10.79 10.62 8.80
C ASN A 252 9.91 10.02 9.91
N LEU A 253 8.89 10.76 10.36
CA LEU A 253 7.83 10.29 11.26
C LEU A 253 6.53 10.12 10.48
N GLY A 254 6.22 8.89 10.10
CA GLY A 254 5.09 8.51 9.26
C GLY A 254 5.53 7.66 8.07
N SER A 255 4.67 7.55 7.06
CA SER A 255 4.81 6.53 6.00
C SER A 255 4.72 7.12 4.58
N GLY A 256 5.39 6.46 3.64
CA GLY A 256 5.37 6.84 2.22
C GLY A 256 6.13 8.13 1.88
N ASN A 257 6.98 8.64 2.78
CA ASN A 257 7.69 9.90 2.56
C ASN A 257 8.96 9.68 1.72
N ILE A 258 9.23 10.57 0.77
CA ILE A 258 10.47 10.58 -0.03
C ILE A 258 11.29 11.81 0.36
N GLY A 259 12.40 11.60 1.04
CA GLY A 259 13.32 12.63 1.51
C GLY A 259 13.52 12.59 3.03
N PHE A 260 13.78 13.75 3.65
CA PHE A 260 14.38 13.82 4.98
C PHE A 260 13.55 14.60 5.98
N GLY A 261 13.40 14.07 7.19
CA GLY A 261 12.81 14.81 8.32
C GLY A 261 11.35 15.21 8.12
N ASN A 262 10.57 14.49 7.30
CA ASN A 262 9.15 14.75 7.14
C ASN A 262 8.38 14.15 8.33
N VAL A 263 7.47 14.93 8.92
CA VAL A 263 6.71 14.57 10.13
C VAL A 263 5.24 14.92 9.94
N GLY A 264 4.35 14.39 10.77
CA GLY A 264 2.94 14.81 10.75
C GLY A 264 2.72 16.12 11.51
N SER A 265 1.51 16.66 11.41
CA SER A 265 1.12 17.80 12.24
C SER A 265 0.96 17.37 13.70
N SER A 266 1.66 18.04 14.63
CA SER A 266 1.66 17.66 16.05
C SER A 266 2.09 16.19 16.26
N LEU A 267 1.30 15.39 16.99
CA LEU A 267 1.58 13.99 17.30
C LEU A 267 1.09 12.99 16.23
N THR A 268 0.82 13.45 15.01
CA THR A 268 0.35 12.59 13.91
C THR A 268 1.51 12.09 13.03
N ALA A 269 1.24 11.06 12.24
CA ALA A 269 2.15 10.58 11.20
C ALA A 269 2.08 11.48 9.96
N GLY A 270 3.22 11.88 9.41
CA GLY A 270 3.31 12.58 8.14
C GLY A 270 3.25 11.59 6.99
N LEU A 271 2.30 11.75 6.08
CA LEU A 271 2.05 10.79 5.02
C LEU A 271 2.40 11.37 3.65
N ASN A 272 3.08 10.58 2.81
CA ASN A 272 3.26 10.86 1.39
C ASN A 272 3.91 12.23 1.07
N ASN A 273 4.77 12.77 1.96
CA ASN A 273 5.51 14.00 1.66
C ASN A 273 6.71 13.70 0.75
N ILE A 274 6.99 14.58 -0.20
CA ILE A 274 8.15 14.51 -1.10
C ILE A 274 9.01 15.76 -0.87
N GLY A 275 10.20 15.58 -0.30
CA GLY A 275 11.17 16.64 -0.01
C GLY A 275 11.67 16.61 1.44
N MET A 276 11.90 17.77 2.02
CA MET A 276 12.65 17.90 3.28
C MET A 276 11.91 18.74 4.33
N GLY A 277 11.81 18.24 5.55
CA GLY A 277 11.30 19.00 6.70
C GLY A 277 9.83 19.40 6.61
N ASN A 278 9.01 18.69 5.83
CA ASN A 278 7.57 18.99 5.77
C ASN A 278 6.86 18.48 7.04
N THR A 279 5.89 19.24 7.53
CA THR A 279 5.07 18.96 8.71
C THR A 279 3.60 18.86 8.30
N GLY A 280 3.05 17.65 8.23
CA GLY A 280 1.73 17.36 7.65
C GLY A 280 1.83 16.24 6.62
N SER A 281 0.94 16.24 5.64
CA SER A 281 0.84 15.18 4.61
C SER A 281 0.70 15.72 3.19
N HIS A 282 1.12 14.92 2.21
CA HIS A 282 1.01 15.20 0.77
C HIS A 282 1.73 16.48 0.31
N ASN A 283 2.71 16.99 1.08
CA ASN A 283 3.48 18.16 0.69
C ASN A 283 4.58 17.80 -0.32
N PHE A 284 4.80 18.64 -1.33
CA PHE A 284 5.89 18.53 -2.28
C PHE A 284 6.82 19.74 -2.17
N GLY A 285 8.08 19.53 -1.80
CA GLY A 285 9.08 20.58 -1.60
C GLY A 285 9.59 20.62 -0.16
N TRP A 286 10.00 21.78 0.35
CA TRP A 286 10.79 21.88 1.59
C TRP A 286 10.12 22.77 2.65
N GLY A 287 10.08 22.31 3.90
CA GLY A 287 9.67 23.09 5.06
C GLY A 287 8.21 23.52 5.08
N ASN A 288 7.33 22.86 4.32
CA ASN A 288 5.91 23.20 4.32
C ASN A 288 5.23 22.67 5.60
N THR A 289 4.23 23.40 6.12
CA THR A 289 3.46 23.07 7.31
C THR A 289 1.97 23.08 7.00
N GLY A 290 1.26 21.98 7.28
CA GLY A 290 -0.11 21.72 6.81
C GLY A 290 -0.11 20.70 5.67
N ASP A 291 -1.24 20.56 4.97
CA ASP A 291 -1.45 19.47 4.01
C ASP A 291 -1.51 19.94 2.54
N GLY A 292 -0.92 19.15 1.65
CA GLY A 292 -1.06 19.33 0.19
C GLY A 292 -0.36 20.56 -0.39
N ASN A 293 0.64 21.14 0.28
CA ASN A 293 1.38 22.29 -0.22
C ASN A 293 2.46 21.91 -1.24
N ILE A 294 2.69 22.76 -2.23
CA ILE A 294 3.74 22.60 -3.25
C ILE A 294 4.68 23.81 -3.20
N GLY A 295 5.96 23.58 -2.92
CA GLY A 295 7.02 24.59 -2.91
C GLY A 295 7.74 24.67 -1.57
N PHE A 296 8.00 25.89 -1.07
CA PHE A 296 8.96 26.11 0.03
C PHE A 296 8.36 26.94 1.16
N GLY A 297 8.40 26.44 2.39
CA GLY A 297 8.06 27.20 3.59
C GLY A 297 6.61 27.69 3.66
N ASN A 298 5.68 27.05 2.96
CA ASN A 298 4.26 27.43 3.02
C ASN A 298 3.63 26.91 4.32
N SER A 299 2.68 27.66 4.88
CA SER A 299 1.98 27.34 6.13
C SER A 299 0.46 27.48 5.93
N GLY A 300 -0.27 26.39 6.18
CA GLY A 300 -1.67 26.20 5.79
C GLY A 300 -1.81 25.06 4.77
N ASN A 301 -2.92 24.99 4.05
CA ASN A 301 -3.24 23.84 3.20
C ASN A 301 -3.37 24.24 1.73
N GLY A 302 -2.98 23.34 0.82
CA GLY A 302 -3.21 23.49 -0.64
C GLY A 302 -2.49 24.66 -1.32
N ASN A 303 -1.46 25.23 -0.69
CA ASN A 303 -0.72 26.36 -1.26
C ASN A 303 0.26 25.92 -2.36
N ILE A 304 0.47 26.75 -3.39
CA ILE A 304 1.49 26.52 -4.42
C ILE A 304 2.40 27.75 -4.53
N GLY A 305 3.61 27.68 -3.98
CA GLY A 305 4.51 28.82 -3.95
C GLY A 305 5.60 28.81 -2.88
N PHE A 306 5.98 30.00 -2.43
CA PHE A 306 7.07 30.21 -1.49
C PHE A 306 6.62 31.10 -0.32
N GLY A 307 6.71 30.59 0.92
CA GLY A 307 6.47 31.36 2.15
C GLY A 307 5.02 31.78 2.39
N LEU A 308 4.05 31.17 1.71
CA LEU A 308 2.62 31.54 1.81
C LEU A 308 2.08 31.22 3.22
N THR A 309 1.18 32.06 3.75
CA THR A 309 0.53 31.86 5.06
C THR A 309 -0.99 31.97 4.92
N GLY A 310 -1.70 30.86 5.10
CA GLY A 310 -3.14 30.71 4.82
C GLY A 310 -3.41 29.51 3.90
N ASP A 311 -4.64 29.36 3.40
CA ASP A 311 -5.05 28.20 2.58
C ASP A 311 -5.24 28.55 1.10
N ASN A 312 -5.01 27.59 0.21
CA ASN A 312 -5.27 27.61 -1.24
C ASN A 312 -4.64 28.79 -2.01
N GLN A 313 -3.54 29.38 -1.52
CA GLN A 313 -2.89 30.52 -2.16
C GLN A 313 -1.91 30.08 -3.26
N ARG A 314 -1.67 30.96 -4.25
CA ARG A 314 -0.64 30.75 -5.28
C ARG A 314 0.21 32.00 -5.51
N GLY A 315 1.51 31.90 -5.28
CA GLY A 315 2.47 33.01 -5.47
C GLY A 315 3.63 33.02 -4.46
N PHE A 316 4.01 34.22 -4.02
CA PHE A 316 5.04 34.43 -2.99
C PHE A 316 4.41 35.08 -1.75
N GLY A 317 4.67 34.55 -0.56
CA GLY A 317 3.93 34.89 0.66
C GLY A 317 4.33 36.16 1.38
N SER A 318 5.54 36.70 1.13
CA SER A 318 5.81 38.11 1.48
C SER A 318 4.93 39.09 0.69
N LEU A 319 4.27 38.60 -0.38
CA LEU A 319 3.47 39.38 -1.30
C LEU A 319 1.98 38.99 -1.26
N ASN A 320 1.49 38.00 -0.50
CA ASN A 320 0.04 37.78 -0.36
C ASN A 320 -0.34 37.50 1.09
N SER A 321 -1.52 37.96 1.51
CA SER A 321 -2.02 37.82 2.88
C SER A 321 -3.50 37.46 2.92
N GLY A 322 -3.89 36.54 3.82
CA GLY A 322 -5.26 36.03 3.91
C GLY A 322 -5.40 34.64 3.27
N SER A 323 -6.44 34.41 2.47
CA SER A 323 -6.79 33.05 1.99
C SER A 323 -7.27 33.04 0.53
N GLY A 324 -6.94 32.00 -0.23
CA GLY A 324 -7.38 31.80 -1.61
C GLY A 324 -6.87 32.81 -2.65
N ASN A 325 -5.90 33.66 -2.29
CA ASN A 325 -5.39 34.68 -3.20
C ASN A 325 -4.43 34.10 -4.26
N ILE A 326 -4.52 34.60 -5.49
CA ILE A 326 -3.70 34.19 -6.64
C ILE A 326 -3.02 35.43 -7.23
N GLY A 327 -1.69 35.44 -7.25
CA GLY A 327 -0.90 36.51 -7.85
C GLY A 327 0.05 37.16 -6.86
N LEU A 328 0.07 38.50 -6.79
CA LEU A 328 1.01 39.30 -6.00
C LEU A 328 0.32 40.48 -5.29
N PHE A 329 0.88 40.94 -4.18
CA PHE A 329 0.41 42.04 -3.34
C PHE A 329 -1.06 41.99 -2.86
N ASN A 330 -1.73 40.83 -2.92
CA ASN A 330 -3.15 40.75 -2.54
C ASN A 330 -3.35 40.59 -1.03
N SER A 331 -4.46 41.13 -0.52
CA SER A 331 -4.86 41.03 0.89
C SER A 331 -6.34 40.69 1.05
N GLY A 332 -6.68 39.81 1.99
CA GLY A 332 -8.06 39.34 2.21
C GLY A 332 -8.32 37.99 1.56
N THR A 333 -9.46 37.81 0.89
CA THR A 333 -9.95 36.50 0.45
C THR A 333 -10.20 36.40 -1.06
N ASN A 334 -9.77 35.30 -1.68
CA ASN A 334 -10.11 34.91 -3.06
C ASN A 334 -9.81 35.96 -4.15
N ASN A 335 -8.83 36.86 -3.94
CA ASN A 335 -8.49 37.87 -4.95
C ASN A 335 -7.54 37.31 -6.02
N ILE A 336 -7.71 37.73 -7.26
CA ILE A 336 -6.91 37.30 -8.41
C ILE A 336 -6.24 38.52 -9.06
N GLY A 337 -4.91 38.52 -9.12
CA GLY A 337 -4.13 39.54 -9.82
C GLY A 337 -3.11 40.24 -8.92
N ILE A 338 -3.06 41.57 -8.95
CA ILE A 338 -2.01 42.37 -8.31
C ILE A 338 -2.60 43.42 -7.35
N GLY A 339 -2.21 43.42 -6.09
CA GLY A 339 -2.47 44.54 -5.17
C GLY A 339 -3.92 44.71 -4.74
N ASN A 340 -4.78 43.70 -4.91
CA ASN A 340 -6.19 43.81 -4.54
C ASN A 340 -6.39 43.64 -3.02
N SER A 341 -7.45 44.24 -2.48
CA SER A 341 -7.80 44.17 -1.05
C SER A 341 -9.29 43.87 -0.83
N GLY A 342 -9.59 42.99 0.12
CA GLY A 342 -10.97 42.57 0.43
C GLY A 342 -11.29 41.20 -0.17
N THR A 343 -12.45 41.05 -0.82
CA THR A 343 -13.02 39.73 -1.18
C THR A 343 -13.26 39.59 -2.69
N GLY A 344 -12.70 38.57 -3.32
CA GLY A 344 -13.13 38.11 -4.65
C GLY A 344 -12.88 39.10 -5.80
N ASN A 345 -11.95 40.04 -5.65
CA ASN A 345 -11.64 41.01 -6.71
C ASN A 345 -10.72 40.41 -7.78
N TRP A 346 -10.94 40.78 -9.05
CA TRP A 346 -10.12 40.37 -10.19
C TRP A 346 -9.44 41.59 -10.83
N GLY A 347 -8.12 41.59 -10.90
CA GLY A 347 -7.33 42.56 -11.67
C GLY A 347 -6.27 43.26 -10.83
N ILE A 348 -6.20 44.60 -10.88
CA ILE A 348 -5.10 45.37 -10.30
C ILE A 348 -5.63 46.43 -9.33
N GLY A 349 -5.19 46.41 -8.07
CA GLY A 349 -5.40 47.50 -7.12
C GLY A 349 -6.85 47.76 -6.71
N ASN A 350 -7.76 46.80 -6.90
CA ASN A 350 -9.16 46.96 -6.51
C ASN A 350 -9.32 46.80 -4.98
N SER A 351 -10.28 47.49 -4.39
CA SER A 351 -10.60 47.39 -2.95
C SER A 351 -12.09 47.16 -2.69
N GLY A 352 -12.40 46.33 -1.69
CA GLY A 352 -13.77 45.94 -1.36
C GLY A 352 -14.11 44.56 -1.93
N SER A 353 -15.23 44.41 -2.63
CA SER A 353 -15.80 43.09 -2.96
C SER A 353 -16.15 42.93 -4.45
N TYR A 354 -15.74 41.82 -5.06
CA TYR A 354 -16.16 41.38 -6.40
C TYR A 354 -15.93 42.39 -7.54
N ASN A 355 -14.98 43.31 -7.39
CA ASN A 355 -14.66 44.27 -8.44
C ASN A 355 -13.77 43.63 -9.52
N THR A 356 -14.00 43.97 -10.79
CA THR A 356 -13.23 43.46 -11.94
C THR A 356 -12.61 44.60 -12.73
N GLY A 357 -11.28 44.63 -12.82
CA GLY A 357 -10.52 45.61 -13.61
C GLY A 357 -9.42 46.29 -12.81
N ILE A 358 -9.33 47.62 -12.85
CA ILE A 358 -8.21 48.38 -12.29
C ILE A 358 -8.70 49.46 -11.33
N GLY A 359 -8.20 49.44 -10.09
CA GLY A 359 -8.36 50.55 -9.13
C GLY A 359 -9.80 50.85 -8.70
N ASN A 360 -10.74 49.91 -8.89
CA ASN A 360 -12.12 50.12 -8.45
C ASN A 360 -12.24 49.97 -6.92
N THR A 361 -13.14 50.72 -6.31
CA THR A 361 -13.40 50.68 -4.86
C THR A 361 -14.89 50.42 -4.59
N GLY A 362 -15.20 49.66 -3.53
CA GLY A 362 -16.58 49.33 -3.18
C GLY A 362 -16.99 47.93 -3.65
N SER A 363 -18.14 47.78 -4.31
CA SER A 363 -18.70 46.46 -4.64
C SER A 363 -19.07 46.29 -6.11
N THR A 364 -18.76 45.12 -6.67
CA THR A 364 -19.27 44.64 -7.97
C THR A 364 -19.02 45.58 -9.16
N ASN A 365 -18.06 46.48 -9.06
CA ASN A 365 -17.74 47.43 -10.13
C ASN A 365 -16.89 46.76 -11.22
N THR A 366 -17.16 47.08 -12.48
CA THR A 366 -16.42 46.57 -13.64
C THR A 366 -15.80 47.70 -14.44
N GLY A 367 -14.50 47.62 -14.70
CA GLY A 367 -13.77 48.65 -15.44
C GLY A 367 -12.69 49.32 -14.60
N TRP A 368 -12.53 50.63 -14.72
CA TRP A 368 -11.34 51.35 -14.24
C TRP A 368 -11.73 52.49 -13.29
N PHE A 369 -11.18 52.53 -12.08
CA PHE A 369 -11.33 53.61 -11.10
C PHE A 369 -12.77 53.95 -10.68
N ASN A 370 -13.72 53.03 -10.84
CA ASN A 370 -15.09 53.24 -10.38
C ASN A 370 -15.16 53.08 -8.84
N SER A 371 -15.92 53.93 -8.18
CA SER A 371 -16.16 53.93 -6.74
C SER A 371 -17.65 53.82 -6.46
N GLY A 372 -18.04 52.90 -5.57
CA GLY A 372 -19.44 52.70 -5.17
C GLY A 372 -19.93 51.27 -5.48
N ILE A 373 -21.16 51.12 -5.96
CA ILE A 373 -21.78 49.80 -6.17
C ILE A 373 -22.19 49.60 -7.64
N ALA A 374 -21.76 48.48 -8.23
CA ALA A 374 -22.23 47.96 -9.52
C ALA A 374 -22.06 48.89 -10.73
N ASN A 375 -21.09 49.81 -10.68
CA ASN A 375 -20.75 50.70 -11.77
C ASN A 375 -19.97 49.97 -12.87
N THR A 376 -20.23 50.31 -14.14
CA THR A 376 -19.52 49.75 -15.31
C THR A 376 -18.90 50.86 -16.15
N GLY A 377 -17.59 50.82 -16.38
CA GLY A 377 -16.88 51.78 -17.25
C GLY A 377 -15.70 52.44 -16.56
N ILE A 378 -15.57 53.76 -16.61
CA ILE A 378 -14.39 54.49 -16.10
C ILE A 378 -14.79 55.63 -15.15
N ALA A 379 -14.19 55.65 -13.96
CA ALA A 379 -14.24 56.75 -13.01
C ALA A 379 -15.65 57.22 -12.60
N ASN A 380 -16.64 56.32 -12.64
CA ASN A 380 -17.96 56.61 -12.08
C ASN A 380 -17.89 56.57 -10.54
N SER A 381 -18.36 57.61 -9.87
CA SER A 381 -18.30 57.78 -8.41
C SER A 381 -19.68 57.74 -7.76
N GLY A 382 -20.55 56.86 -8.25
CA GLY A 382 -21.95 56.72 -7.86
C GLY A 382 -22.36 55.26 -7.63
N ASN A 383 -23.62 54.92 -7.87
CA ASN A 383 -24.12 53.54 -7.85
C ASN A 383 -24.89 53.19 -9.12
N TYR A 384 -24.69 51.99 -9.66
CA TYR A 384 -25.35 51.48 -10.86
C TYR A 384 -25.13 52.33 -12.13
N ASP A 385 -24.06 53.13 -12.16
CA ASP A 385 -23.71 53.99 -13.28
C ASP A 385 -23.01 53.20 -14.41
N THR A 386 -23.33 53.49 -15.67
CA THR A 386 -22.67 52.92 -16.84
C THR A 386 -22.07 54.00 -17.74
N GLY A 387 -20.76 53.94 -17.97
CA GLY A 387 -20.03 54.85 -18.87
C GLY A 387 -18.86 55.57 -18.18
N PHE A 388 -18.78 56.89 -18.28
CA PHE A 388 -17.57 57.65 -17.93
C PHE A 388 -17.84 58.83 -17.00
N TYR A 389 -17.17 58.91 -15.85
CA TYR A 389 -17.23 60.07 -14.94
C TYR A 389 -18.65 60.49 -14.50
N ASN A 390 -19.58 59.53 -14.36
CA ASN A 390 -20.88 59.81 -13.76
C ASN A 390 -20.77 59.84 -12.22
N ALA A 391 -21.65 60.60 -11.59
CA ALA A 391 -21.86 60.65 -10.15
C ALA A 391 -23.37 60.74 -9.84
N GLY A 392 -23.80 60.17 -8.72
CA GLY A 392 -25.21 59.97 -8.38
C GLY A 392 -25.59 58.50 -8.47
N GLU A 393 -26.82 58.20 -8.90
CA GLU A 393 -27.25 56.81 -9.10
C GLU A 393 -27.90 56.57 -10.48
N THR A 394 -27.68 55.39 -11.06
CA THR A 394 -28.33 54.84 -12.27
C THR A 394 -28.11 55.63 -13.57
N ASN A 395 -27.01 56.37 -13.69
CA ASN A 395 -26.72 57.13 -14.90
C ASN A 395 -26.19 56.25 -16.04
N THR A 396 -26.50 56.62 -17.28
CA THR A 396 -25.92 56.01 -18.49
C THR A 396 -25.30 57.06 -19.40
N GLY A 397 -24.04 56.88 -19.77
CA GLY A 397 -23.27 57.78 -20.62
C GLY A 397 -22.16 58.49 -19.86
N SER A 398 -22.03 59.81 -19.95
CA SER A 398 -20.82 60.50 -19.46
C SER A 398 -21.05 61.83 -18.73
N PHE A 399 -20.31 62.08 -17.65
CA PHE A 399 -20.28 63.36 -16.93
C PHE A 399 -21.65 63.82 -16.39
N ASN A 400 -22.56 62.90 -16.08
CA ASN A 400 -23.79 63.22 -15.37
C ASN A 400 -23.49 63.35 -13.87
N SER A 401 -23.97 64.40 -13.18
CA SER A 401 -23.59 64.69 -11.78
C SER A 401 -24.68 64.46 -10.73
N ALA A 402 -25.86 64.01 -11.17
CA ALA A 402 -27.00 63.65 -10.34
C ALA A 402 -27.69 62.42 -10.95
N ASP A 403 -28.86 62.03 -10.44
CA ASP A 403 -29.39 60.67 -10.60
C ASP A 403 -30.26 60.46 -11.85
N HIS A 404 -30.31 59.22 -12.33
CA HIS A 404 -31.23 58.71 -13.36
C HIS A 404 -31.09 59.39 -14.74
N ASN A 405 -29.92 59.90 -15.10
CA ASN A 405 -29.69 60.57 -16.38
C ASN A 405 -29.19 59.61 -17.48
N SER A 406 -29.55 59.91 -18.73
CA SER A 406 -29.08 59.22 -19.92
C SER A 406 -28.47 60.21 -20.92
N GLY A 407 -27.29 59.91 -21.47
CA GLY A 407 -26.53 60.82 -22.33
C GLY A 407 -25.36 61.46 -21.59
N GLY A 408 -25.21 62.78 -21.55
CA GLY A 408 -24.08 63.34 -20.81
C GLY A 408 -24.06 64.83 -20.51
N PHE A 409 -23.23 65.21 -19.53
CA PHE A 409 -23.16 66.56 -18.96
C PHE A 409 -24.51 67.05 -18.38
N ASN A 410 -25.38 66.14 -17.92
CA ASN A 410 -26.63 66.53 -17.26
C ASN A 410 -26.41 66.71 -15.74
N SER A 411 -26.90 67.80 -15.16
CA SER A 411 -26.66 68.15 -13.75
C SER A 411 -27.86 67.98 -12.82
N GLY A 412 -29.10 68.01 -13.35
CA GLY A 412 -30.30 67.61 -12.62
C GLY A 412 -30.61 66.12 -12.76
N ARG A 413 -31.82 65.71 -12.39
CA ARG A 413 -32.26 64.30 -12.40
C ARG A 413 -33.17 63.96 -13.58
N TYR A 414 -33.23 62.67 -13.93
CA TYR A 414 -34.14 62.12 -14.95
C TYR A 414 -34.02 62.77 -16.34
N ASN A 415 -32.86 63.36 -16.67
CA ASN A 415 -32.65 63.96 -17.99
C ASN A 415 -32.22 62.93 -19.02
N THR A 416 -32.66 63.11 -20.27
CA THR A 416 -32.20 62.33 -21.43
C THR A 416 -31.61 63.25 -22.49
N GLY A 417 -30.38 62.99 -22.92
CA GLY A 417 -29.64 63.79 -23.89
C GLY A 417 -28.43 64.49 -23.28
N TYR A 418 -28.16 65.73 -23.69
CA TYR A 418 -26.88 66.40 -23.39
C TYR A 418 -27.03 67.79 -22.77
N PHE A 419 -26.17 68.12 -21.81
CA PHE A 419 -26.06 69.46 -21.21
C PHE A 419 -27.35 69.99 -20.54
N ASN A 420 -28.22 69.12 -20.01
CA ASN A 420 -29.45 69.56 -19.35
C ASN A 420 -29.22 69.91 -17.86
N GLY A 421 -29.68 71.10 -17.46
CA GLY A 421 -29.37 71.73 -16.18
C GLY A 421 -30.35 71.45 -15.04
N GLY A 422 -31.64 71.36 -15.34
CA GLY A 422 -32.74 71.07 -14.40
C GLY A 422 -33.19 69.61 -14.45
N ASP A 423 -34.41 69.31 -13.99
CA ASP A 423 -34.95 67.95 -13.89
C ASP A 423 -35.92 67.59 -15.04
N TYR A 424 -36.00 66.30 -15.39
CA TYR A 424 -36.93 65.73 -16.38
C TYR A 424 -36.84 66.30 -17.81
N ASN A 425 -35.69 66.82 -18.24
CA ASN A 425 -35.53 67.34 -19.58
C ASN A 425 -35.15 66.26 -20.60
N THR A 426 -35.67 66.38 -21.83
CA THR A 426 -35.28 65.54 -22.97
C THR A 426 -34.72 66.40 -24.11
N GLY A 427 -33.47 66.18 -24.48
CA GLY A 427 -32.79 66.80 -25.62
C GLY A 427 -31.49 67.49 -25.23
N ILE A 428 -31.24 68.71 -25.72
CA ILE A 428 -29.92 69.35 -25.65
C ILE A 428 -29.97 70.74 -25.02
N GLY A 429 -29.23 70.95 -23.93
CA GLY A 429 -28.99 72.29 -23.37
C GLY A 429 -30.22 72.93 -22.71
N ASN A 430 -31.17 72.16 -22.19
CA ASN A 430 -32.33 72.70 -21.48
C ASN A 430 -31.99 72.96 -20.00
N THR A 431 -32.22 74.16 -19.48
CA THR A 431 -31.78 74.54 -18.11
C THR A 431 -32.92 74.69 -17.09
N GLY A 432 -34.17 74.75 -17.53
CA GLY A 432 -35.34 74.63 -16.64
C GLY A 432 -35.77 73.18 -16.47
N ASP A 433 -37.01 72.95 -16.02
CA ASP A 433 -37.56 71.63 -15.73
C ASP A 433 -38.63 71.18 -16.75
N VAL A 434 -38.74 69.86 -16.97
CA VAL A 434 -39.78 69.21 -17.78
C VAL A 434 -39.82 69.70 -19.24
N ASN A 435 -38.67 70.06 -19.83
CA ASN A 435 -38.60 70.51 -21.22
C ASN A 435 -38.31 69.36 -22.21
N THR A 436 -38.90 69.41 -23.40
CA THR A 436 -38.54 68.55 -24.54
C THR A 436 -38.05 69.40 -25.70
N GLY A 437 -36.87 69.08 -26.24
CA GLY A 437 -36.24 69.79 -27.35
C GLY A 437 -34.87 70.37 -26.99
N ALA A 438 -34.54 71.59 -27.43
CA ALA A 438 -33.19 72.12 -27.18
C ALA A 438 -33.11 73.62 -26.87
N PHE A 439 -32.17 73.98 -26.00
CA PHE A 439 -31.86 75.33 -25.56
C PHE A 439 -33.04 76.06 -24.89
N ASN A 440 -33.91 75.33 -24.20
CA ASN A 440 -35.04 75.90 -23.45
C ASN A 440 -34.62 76.27 -22.02
N SER A 441 -34.89 77.49 -21.57
CA SER A 441 -34.50 77.99 -20.24
C SER A 441 -35.65 78.15 -19.24
N GLY A 442 -36.91 78.14 -19.70
CA GLY A 442 -38.08 78.06 -18.83
C GLY A 442 -38.50 76.61 -18.58
N ASN A 443 -39.70 76.40 -18.05
CA ASN A 443 -40.23 75.10 -17.64
C ASN A 443 -41.40 74.61 -18.52
N TYR A 444 -41.63 73.30 -18.58
CA TYR A 444 -42.75 72.68 -19.32
C TYR A 444 -42.82 73.04 -20.82
N ASN A 445 -41.68 73.30 -21.46
CA ASN A 445 -41.65 73.68 -22.87
C ASN A 445 -41.48 72.48 -23.82
N ASN A 446 -42.03 72.60 -25.02
CA ASN A 446 -41.78 71.68 -26.13
C ASN A 446 -41.27 72.47 -27.36
N GLY A 447 -40.05 72.20 -27.81
CA GLY A 447 -39.44 72.85 -28.98
C GLY A 447 -38.05 73.44 -28.72
N PHE A 448 -37.75 74.56 -29.36
CA PHE A 448 -36.40 75.11 -29.45
C PHE A 448 -36.33 76.57 -28.97
N LEU A 449 -35.28 76.91 -28.22
CA LEU A 449 -34.93 78.28 -27.82
C LEU A 449 -36.00 79.00 -26.97
N TRP A 450 -36.89 78.27 -26.30
CA TRP A 450 -37.94 78.85 -25.45
C TRP A 450 -37.38 79.42 -24.14
N ARG A 451 -37.76 80.66 -23.82
CA ARG A 451 -37.27 81.37 -22.62
C ARG A 451 -38.29 81.49 -21.48
N GLY A 452 -39.58 81.40 -21.80
CA GLY A 452 -40.67 81.39 -20.81
C GLY A 452 -41.15 79.97 -20.52
N ASP A 453 -42.20 79.85 -19.71
CA ASP A 453 -42.78 78.55 -19.34
C ASP A 453 -43.95 78.18 -20.27
N TYR A 454 -44.27 76.89 -20.36
CA TYR A 454 -45.45 76.34 -21.07
C TYR A 454 -45.53 76.68 -22.57
N GLN A 455 -44.40 76.81 -23.25
CA GLN A 455 -44.33 77.13 -24.69
C GLN A 455 -44.37 75.86 -25.56
N GLY A 456 -44.96 75.97 -26.76
CA GLY A 456 -45.04 74.87 -27.73
C GLY A 456 -45.98 73.71 -27.36
N LEU A 457 -46.89 73.93 -26.40
CA LEU A 457 -47.90 72.96 -26.02
C LEU A 457 -48.93 72.70 -27.12
N VAL A 458 -49.40 71.46 -27.22
CA VAL A 458 -50.53 71.09 -28.10
C VAL A 458 -51.85 71.42 -27.41
N GLN A 459 -52.63 72.31 -27.99
CA GLN A 459 -53.95 72.70 -27.46
C GLN A 459 -55.09 71.99 -28.21
N LEU A 460 -55.85 71.14 -27.52
CA LEU A 460 -57.11 70.61 -28.00
C LEU A 460 -58.28 71.44 -27.45
N SER A 461 -59.14 71.94 -28.35
CA SER A 461 -60.37 72.66 -27.98
C SER A 461 -61.59 71.88 -28.47
N TYR A 462 -62.50 71.57 -27.55
CA TYR A 462 -63.78 70.94 -27.86
C TYR A 462 -64.92 71.87 -27.44
N LYS A 463 -65.72 72.31 -28.41
CA LYS A 463 -66.94 73.10 -28.16
C LYS A 463 -68.15 72.18 -28.11
N VAL A 464 -68.90 72.22 -27.01
CA VAL A 464 -70.25 71.68 -26.93
C VAL A 464 -71.22 72.82 -27.28
N THR A 465 -71.90 72.71 -28.42
CA THR A 465 -73.02 73.58 -28.76
C THR A 465 -74.28 73.00 -28.12
N ILE A 466 -74.87 73.72 -27.16
CA ILE A 466 -76.23 73.44 -26.69
C ILE A 466 -77.18 74.21 -27.62
N PRO A 467 -78.10 73.55 -28.35
CA PRO A 467 -79.09 74.24 -29.17
C PRO A 467 -80.01 75.10 -28.30
N GLU A 468 -80.49 76.20 -28.86
CA GLU A 468 -81.47 77.07 -28.23
C GLU A 468 -82.78 76.31 -27.99
N PHE A 469 -83.38 76.44 -26.80
CA PHE A 469 -84.70 75.87 -26.53
C PHE A 469 -85.77 76.76 -27.16
N PRO A 470 -86.56 76.28 -28.16
CA PRO A 470 -87.63 77.09 -28.73
C PRO A 470 -88.81 77.16 -27.75
N TYR A 471 -88.90 78.27 -27.02
CA TYR A 471 -90.12 78.61 -26.27
C TYR A 471 -90.96 79.60 -27.08
N HIS A 472 -91.98 79.08 -27.76
CA HIS A 472 -93.02 79.90 -28.38
C HIS A 472 -94.03 80.31 -27.32
N GLY A 473 -94.18 81.61 -27.09
CA GLY A 473 -95.23 82.18 -26.25
C GLY A 473 -96.36 82.74 -27.11
N ASP A 474 -97.44 81.98 -27.29
CA ASP A 474 -98.63 82.44 -27.99
C ASP A 474 -99.61 83.10 -27.01
N VAL A 475 -99.87 84.40 -27.21
CA VAL A 475 -100.89 85.17 -26.48
C VAL A 475 -102.11 85.34 -27.37
N HIS A 476 -103.15 84.56 -27.10
CA HIS A 476 -104.43 84.68 -27.80
C HIS A 476 -105.39 85.59 -27.02
N GLY A 477 -105.81 86.69 -27.66
CA GLY A 477 -106.92 87.53 -27.22
C GLY A 477 -107.87 87.77 -28.38
N LEU A 478 -109.15 87.38 -28.22
CA LEU A 478 -110.22 87.69 -29.17
C LEU A 478 -111.51 88.03 -28.43
N VAL A 479 -112.22 88.99 -29.01
CA VAL A 479 -113.52 89.57 -28.65
C VAL A 479 -114.28 89.56 -30.00
N GLU A 480 -115.53 89.12 -30.16
CA GLU A 480 -116.71 89.30 -29.30
C GLU A 480 -117.89 88.33 -29.65
N LEU A 481 -118.91 88.34 -28.78
CA LEU A 481 -120.32 87.89 -28.96
C LEU A 481 -120.70 86.39 -28.85
N PRO A 482 -121.94 86.06 -28.39
CA PRO A 482 -122.18 84.86 -27.57
C PRO A 482 -123.25 83.88 -28.10
N ILE A 483 -123.00 82.57 -27.98
CA ILE A 483 -124.04 81.51 -27.99
C ILE A 483 -123.72 80.46 -26.92
N GLN A 484 -124.75 79.98 -26.22
CA GLN A 484 -124.65 79.03 -25.10
C GLN A 484 -124.36 77.59 -25.55
N GLY A 485 -123.58 76.85 -24.75
CA GLY A 485 -123.40 75.40 -24.85
C GLY A 485 -122.76 74.83 -23.57
N THR A 486 -123.35 73.79 -22.99
CA THR A 486 -123.00 73.28 -21.64
C THR A 486 -121.98 72.15 -21.63
N ILE A 487 -120.91 72.35 -20.84
CA ILE A 487 -120.26 71.46 -19.84
C ILE A 487 -120.13 69.95 -20.16
N ASN A 488 -118.93 69.39 -19.97
CA ASN A 488 -118.71 68.32 -18.96
C ASN A 488 -117.23 68.04 -18.62
N GLU A 489 -116.97 68.01 -17.31
CA GLU A 489 -115.87 67.40 -16.52
C GLU A 489 -114.39 67.72 -16.80
N MET A 490 -113.73 68.21 -15.75
CA MET A 490 -112.28 68.11 -15.53
C MET A 490 -111.95 66.77 -14.85
N THR A 491 -110.72 66.30 -14.99
CA THR A 491 -110.09 65.45 -13.96
C THR A 491 -108.58 65.71 -13.89
N GLN A 492 -108.05 65.69 -12.67
CA GLN A 492 -106.67 65.97 -12.29
C GLN A 492 -106.14 64.75 -11.51
N ASP A 493 -104.86 64.37 -11.73
CA ASP A 493 -103.93 63.65 -10.83
C ASP A 493 -102.78 63.03 -11.66
N ALA A 494 -101.55 62.78 -11.20
CA ALA A 494 -100.80 63.23 -10.02
C ALA A 494 -99.27 63.16 -10.32
N PHE A 495 -98.43 63.60 -9.38
CA PHE A 495 -96.96 63.77 -9.50
C PHE A 495 -96.13 62.49 -9.25
N THR A 496 -94.82 62.49 -9.61
CA THR A 496 -93.68 61.93 -8.82
C THR A 496 -92.29 62.28 -9.44
N ILE A 497 -91.27 62.40 -8.59
CA ILE A 497 -89.90 62.89 -8.84
C ILE A 497 -88.94 62.03 -7.96
N SER A 498 -87.71 61.61 -8.32
CA SER A 498 -86.94 61.45 -9.59
C SER A 498 -85.63 60.68 -9.27
N LYS A 499 -84.76 60.32 -10.25
CA LYS A 499 -83.33 60.03 -9.94
C LYS A 499 -82.34 60.33 -11.08
N SER A 500 -81.15 60.75 -10.66
CA SER A 500 -79.99 61.18 -11.47
C SER A 500 -79.02 60.05 -11.85
N GLY A 501 -78.26 60.27 -12.93
CA GLY A 501 -77.08 59.49 -13.33
C GLY A 501 -76.13 60.38 -14.15
N LEU A 502 -74.82 60.35 -13.85
CA LEU A 502 -73.86 61.39 -14.26
C LEU A 502 -72.61 60.78 -14.92
N LYS A 503 -72.29 61.19 -16.16
CA LYS A 503 -70.99 61.01 -16.90
C LYS A 503 -70.52 59.53 -17.09
N SER A 504 -69.65 59.15 -18.03
CA SER A 504 -68.60 59.88 -18.74
C SER A 504 -68.20 59.22 -20.09
N PHE A 505 -67.68 60.06 -20.99
CA PHE A 505 -66.81 59.86 -22.17
C PHE A 505 -66.40 58.47 -22.70
N CYS A 506 -66.43 58.37 -24.05
CA CYS A 506 -65.59 57.50 -24.90
C CYS A 506 -64.09 57.94 -24.82
N ILE A 507 -63.07 57.32 -25.44
CA ILE A 507 -62.90 56.92 -26.85
C ILE A 507 -61.86 55.80 -26.97
N ASN A 508 -62.09 54.86 -27.89
CA ASN A 508 -61.10 53.89 -28.34
C ASN A 508 -60.00 54.59 -29.15
N GLY A 509 -58.73 54.40 -28.77
CA GLY A 509 -57.62 54.61 -29.69
C GLY A 509 -57.45 53.40 -30.62
N PRO A 510 -57.30 53.57 -31.94
CA PRO A 510 -56.52 52.66 -32.76
C PRO A 510 -55.04 53.06 -32.66
N ALA A 511 -54.20 52.10 -32.29
CA ALA A 511 -52.74 52.15 -32.48
C ALA A 511 -52.37 51.33 -33.72
#